data_AF-A0A519N5U8-F1
#
_entry.id   AF-A0A519N5U8-F1
#
_cell.length_a   1.000
_cell.length_b   1.000
_cell.length_c   1.000
_cell.angle_alpha   90.00
_cell.angle_beta   90.00
_cell.angle_gamma   90.00
#
_symmetry.space_group_name_H-M   'P 1'
#
loop_
_entity.id
_entity.type
_entity.pdbx_description
1 polymer ?
#
loop_
_entity_poly.entity_id
_entity_poly.type
_entity_poly.pdbx_seq_one_letter_code
_entity_poly.pdbx_strand_id
1 'polypeptide(L)'
;MNEEQNSRRDAIQKLSLFSAALFLPLTSCDNPKKEIQSNSKPTKAPLPFLIPPKATLEVGPMGSNMRTLIRSEQTNRQFSCVEAVLAPKKMAGSPHKHDDLDELMYFMEGTASILMGEEVVEVTAGSWHLRPRGIVHVVWNSGNENLRLIDMYCNQNFEEYLEELYHKIIPDAIARNVSFNDPKIARRVAELDKQFGLTYYHEKSEPLMKKYGLTT
;
A
#
# COMPACT_ATOMS: atom_id res chain seq x y z
N MET A 1 45.41 -27.03 -16.04
CA MET A 1 46.65 -26.25 -15.91
C MET A 1 46.45 -24.99 -16.74
N ASN A 2 46.14 -23.80 -16.24
CA ASN A 2 45.97 -23.29 -14.88
C ASN A 2 44.76 -22.33 -14.88
N GLU A 3 44.06 -22.32 -13.75
CA GLU A 3 43.11 -21.28 -13.36
C GLU A 3 43.86 -19.96 -13.12
N GLU A 4 43.21 -18.83 -13.39
CA GLU A 4 43.46 -17.63 -12.60
C GLU A 4 42.18 -16.82 -12.42
N GLN A 5 41.80 -16.71 -11.15
CA GLN A 5 40.58 -16.10 -10.64
C GLN A 5 40.66 -14.58 -10.71
N ASN A 6 39.73 -13.96 -11.43
CA ASN A 6 39.51 -12.51 -11.32
C ASN A 6 38.77 -12.18 -10.01
N SER A 7 39.54 -11.82 -8.98
CA SER A 7 39.05 -11.34 -7.70
C SER A 7 38.85 -9.81 -7.72
N ARG A 8 37.66 -9.38 -7.29
CA ARG A 8 37.11 -8.01 -7.27
C ARG A 8 37.81 -7.05 -6.28
N ARG A 9 39.14 -7.02 -6.19
CA ARG A 9 39.87 -6.21 -5.19
C ARG A 9 40.76 -5.07 -5.70
N ASP A 10 40.93 -4.88 -7.01
CA ASP A 10 41.90 -3.89 -7.55
C ASP A 10 41.32 -2.57 -8.09
N ALA A 11 40.05 -2.25 -7.85
CA ALA A 11 39.42 -1.04 -8.41
C ALA A 11 39.31 0.15 -7.43
N ILE A 12 40.04 0.18 -6.29
CA ILE A 12 39.96 1.27 -5.29
C ILE A 12 41.28 2.06 -5.15
N GLN A 13 42.26 1.88 -6.04
CA GLN A 13 43.43 2.75 -6.08
C GLN A 13 43.68 3.27 -7.48
N LYS A 14 43.11 4.45 -7.77
CA LYS A 14 43.63 5.48 -8.71
C LYS A 14 42.55 6.55 -8.94
N LEU A 15 42.58 7.62 -8.14
CA LEU A 15 42.49 9.00 -8.63
C LEU A 15 42.65 9.96 -7.45
N SER A 16 43.89 10.24 -7.11
CA SER A 16 44.28 11.47 -6.43
C SER A 16 45.31 12.15 -7.33
N LEU A 17 45.28 13.49 -7.36
CA LEU A 17 46.17 14.44 -8.06
C LEU A 17 45.57 15.07 -9.32
N PHE A 18 44.83 16.17 -9.12
CA PHE A 18 45.16 17.43 -9.79
C PHE A 18 44.80 18.59 -8.84
N SER A 19 45.85 19.19 -8.26
CA SER A 19 45.78 20.46 -7.56
C SER A 19 46.15 21.57 -8.55
N ALA A 20 45.28 22.54 -8.74
CA ALA A 20 45.65 23.89 -9.15
C ALA A 20 44.61 24.87 -8.58
N ALA A 21 45.09 25.79 -7.76
CA ALA A 21 44.31 26.74 -7.00
C ALA A 21 43.81 27.90 -7.88
N LEU A 22 42.53 28.25 -7.73
CA LEU A 22 42.05 29.62 -7.89
C LEU A 22 41.36 30.03 -6.58
N PHE A 23 41.99 30.95 -5.87
CA PHE A 23 41.40 31.63 -4.72
C PHE A 23 40.28 32.56 -5.21
N LEU A 24 39.03 32.22 -4.87
CA LEU A 24 37.89 33.14 -4.88
C LEU A 24 37.53 33.44 -3.42
N PRO A 25 37.32 34.71 -3.02
CA PRO A 25 36.94 35.02 -1.66
C PRO A 25 35.49 34.57 -1.45
N LEU A 26 35.29 33.51 -0.65
CA LEU A 26 33.97 33.15 -0.16
C LEU A 26 33.54 34.24 0.81
N THR A 27 32.72 35.16 0.32
CA THR A 27 31.89 36.01 1.18
C THR A 27 31.02 35.09 2.03
N SER A 28 31.25 35.16 3.34
CA SER A 28 30.45 34.51 4.38
C SER A 28 28.99 34.96 4.27
N CYS A 29 28.16 34.18 3.58
CA CYS A 29 26.73 34.22 3.80
C CYS A 29 26.44 33.30 4.98
N ASP A 30 26.35 33.89 6.17
CA ASP A 30 25.78 33.25 7.34
C ASP A 30 24.35 32.81 7.03
N ASN A 31 24.18 31.54 6.68
CA ASN A 31 22.87 30.92 6.68
C ASN A 31 22.76 30.16 8.00
N PRO A 32 21.94 30.60 8.97
CA PRO A 32 21.79 29.87 10.21
C PRO A 32 21.23 28.49 9.85
N LYS A 33 22.03 27.44 10.10
CA LYS A 33 21.57 26.06 10.07
C LYS A 33 20.36 25.99 11.01
N LYS A 34 19.18 25.97 10.43
CA LYS A 34 17.97 25.60 11.14
C LYS A 34 18.15 24.11 11.43
N GLU A 35 18.70 23.80 12.60
CA GLU A 35 18.65 22.45 13.14
C GLU A 35 17.19 22.04 13.15
N ILE A 36 16.83 21.16 12.22
CA ILE A 36 15.59 20.41 12.30
C ILE A 36 15.79 19.53 13.53
N GLN A 37 15.31 20.00 14.68
CA GLN A 37 15.20 19.19 15.88
C GLN A 37 14.17 18.10 15.58
N SER A 38 14.62 17.00 14.99
CA SER A 38 13.86 15.77 14.92
C SER A 38 13.78 15.24 16.35
N ASN A 39 12.70 15.58 17.05
CA ASN A 39 12.41 15.09 18.40
C ASN A 39 12.06 13.58 18.44
N SER A 40 12.47 12.79 17.44
CA SER A 40 12.35 11.34 17.48
C SER A 40 13.52 10.77 18.28
N LYS A 41 13.23 10.33 19.51
CA LYS A 41 14.10 9.36 20.17
C LYS A 41 14.33 8.20 19.18
N PRO A 42 15.56 7.71 18.99
CA PRO A 42 15.80 6.57 18.12
C PRO A 42 15.04 5.35 18.66
N THR A 43 14.00 4.95 17.95
CA THR A 43 13.27 3.72 18.21
C THR A 43 14.24 2.55 17.95
N LYS A 44 14.41 1.64 18.91
CA LYS A 44 15.24 0.43 18.72
C LYS A 44 14.76 -0.30 17.46
N ALA A 45 15.68 -0.80 16.64
CA ALA A 45 15.34 -1.55 15.43
C ALA A 45 14.37 -2.72 15.72
N PRO A 46 13.47 -3.10 14.78
CA PRO A 46 12.58 -4.23 14.97
C PRO A 46 13.35 -5.54 15.20
N LEU A 47 12.76 -6.44 15.98
CA LEU A 47 13.29 -7.80 16.12
C LEU A 47 13.00 -8.62 14.86
N PRO A 48 13.86 -9.57 14.48
CA PRO A 48 13.57 -10.48 13.38
C PRO A 48 12.36 -11.37 13.71
N PHE A 49 11.51 -11.61 12.71
CA PHE A 49 10.39 -12.54 12.82
C PHE A 49 10.15 -13.31 11.52
N LEU A 50 9.56 -14.50 11.64
CA LEU A 50 9.13 -15.35 10.53
C LEU A 50 7.60 -15.36 10.48
N ILE A 51 7.04 -15.17 9.29
CA ILE A 51 5.63 -15.49 9.03
C ILE A 51 5.61 -16.89 8.41
N PRO A 52 5.11 -17.91 9.12
CA PRO A 52 5.02 -19.25 8.56
C PRO A 52 4.01 -19.28 7.39
N PRO A 53 4.14 -20.26 6.47
CA PRO A 53 3.14 -20.48 5.44
C PRO A 53 1.75 -20.61 6.04
N LYS A 54 0.77 -19.99 5.38
CA LYS A 54 -0.65 -20.08 5.75
C LYS A 54 -1.42 -20.75 4.62
N ALA A 55 -2.54 -21.37 4.95
CA ALA A 55 -3.48 -21.86 3.94
C ALA A 55 -3.91 -20.71 3.02
N THR A 56 -4.28 -21.05 1.80
CA THR A 56 -4.85 -20.12 0.82
C THR A 56 -6.02 -19.33 1.41
N LEU A 57 -6.05 -18.01 1.23
CA LEU A 57 -7.11 -17.15 1.77
C LEU A 57 -8.41 -17.28 0.94
N GLU A 58 -9.49 -17.77 1.51
CA GLU A 58 -10.74 -17.91 0.74
C GLU A 58 -11.52 -16.60 0.61
N VAL A 59 -12.26 -16.47 -0.48
CA VAL A 59 -13.17 -15.35 -0.73
C VAL A 59 -14.26 -15.33 0.33
N GLY A 60 -14.51 -14.15 0.90
CA GLY A 60 -15.51 -13.93 1.93
C GLY A 60 -16.92 -13.70 1.36
N PRO A 61 -17.94 -13.57 2.23
CA PRO A 61 -19.35 -13.41 1.83
C PRO A 61 -19.61 -12.13 1.01
N MET A 62 -18.74 -11.14 1.12
CA MET A 62 -18.80 -9.91 0.33
C MET A 62 -18.08 -10.04 -1.02
N GLY A 63 -17.65 -11.23 -1.45
CA GLY A 63 -16.85 -11.40 -2.66
C GLY A 63 -15.41 -10.88 -2.53
N SER A 64 -14.99 -10.49 -1.33
CA SER A 64 -13.61 -10.16 -0.98
C SER A 64 -13.30 -10.64 0.43
N ASN A 65 -12.01 -10.79 0.73
CA ASN A 65 -11.51 -11.05 2.08
C ASN A 65 -10.07 -10.54 2.22
N MET A 66 -9.63 -10.35 3.46
CA MET A 66 -8.25 -9.97 3.77
C MET A 66 -7.74 -10.70 5.01
N ARG A 67 -6.42 -10.75 5.18
CA ARG A 67 -5.78 -11.06 6.46
C ARG A 67 -4.52 -10.24 6.65
N THR A 68 -4.29 -9.77 7.87
CA THR A 68 -3.06 -9.09 8.24
C THR A 68 -1.89 -10.07 8.33
N LEU A 69 -0.80 -9.76 7.64
CA LEU A 69 0.45 -10.51 7.67
C LEU A 69 1.48 -9.84 8.60
N ILE A 70 1.63 -8.52 8.46
CA ILE A 70 2.55 -7.70 9.25
C ILE A 70 1.80 -6.49 9.75
N ARG A 71 1.84 -6.24 11.06
CA ARG A 71 1.35 -5.00 11.66
C ARG A 71 2.44 -3.94 11.73
N SER A 72 2.03 -2.68 11.67
CA SER A 72 2.92 -1.53 11.71
C SER A 72 3.73 -1.49 13.02
N GLU A 73 3.18 -1.94 14.15
CA GLU A 73 3.91 -2.04 15.43
C GLU A 73 5.12 -2.99 15.33
N GLN A 74 5.04 -4.02 14.48
CA GLN A 74 6.13 -4.99 14.29
C GLN A 74 7.29 -4.41 13.49
N THR A 75 7.10 -3.27 12.82
CA THR A 75 8.09 -2.66 11.92
C THR A 75 8.54 -1.27 12.38
N ASN A 76 8.25 -0.89 13.63
CA ASN A 76 8.39 0.48 14.12
C ASN A 76 7.63 1.51 13.25
N ARG A 77 6.43 1.12 12.79
CA ARG A 77 5.55 1.93 11.94
C ARG A 77 6.15 2.29 10.58
N GLN A 78 7.13 1.53 10.10
CA GLN A 78 7.71 1.73 8.77
C GLN A 78 6.75 1.27 7.67
N PHE A 79 6.14 0.10 7.86
CA PHE A 79 5.11 -0.42 6.97
C PHE A 79 4.26 -1.50 7.65
N SER A 80 3.10 -1.77 7.09
CA SER A 80 2.32 -2.97 7.38
C SER A 80 1.96 -3.70 6.08
N CYS A 81 1.40 -4.89 6.20
CA CYS A 81 1.13 -5.75 5.06
C CYS A 81 -0.08 -6.64 5.29
N VAL A 82 -0.95 -6.73 4.28
CA VAL A 82 -2.09 -7.65 4.24
C VAL A 82 -2.01 -8.54 3.00
N GLU A 83 -2.59 -9.72 3.10
CA GLU A 83 -2.99 -10.51 1.94
C GLU A 83 -4.48 -10.28 1.68
N ALA A 84 -4.85 -10.05 0.42
CA ALA A 84 -6.23 -9.85 0.01
C ALA A 84 -6.62 -10.78 -1.14
N VAL A 85 -7.91 -11.13 -1.19
CA VAL A 85 -8.51 -11.90 -2.27
C VAL A 85 -9.80 -11.24 -2.75
N LEU A 86 -9.99 -11.21 -4.08
CA LEU A 86 -11.17 -10.66 -4.72
C LEU A 86 -11.76 -11.69 -5.70
N ALA A 87 -13.07 -11.93 -5.61
CA ALA A 87 -13.82 -12.74 -6.54
C ALA A 87 -13.76 -12.16 -7.97
N PRO A 88 -14.05 -12.95 -9.01
CA PRO A 88 -14.18 -12.44 -10.38
C PRO A 88 -15.09 -11.23 -10.46
N LYS A 89 -14.66 -10.21 -11.22
CA LYS A 89 -15.42 -8.96 -11.43
C LYS A 89 -15.68 -8.13 -10.16
N LYS A 90 -15.07 -8.49 -9.03
CA LYS A 90 -15.22 -7.73 -7.78
C LYS A 90 -14.38 -6.46 -7.81
N MET A 91 -15.01 -5.33 -7.47
CA MET A 91 -14.33 -4.06 -7.21
C MET A 91 -14.00 -3.90 -5.72
N ALA A 92 -12.80 -3.40 -5.40
CA ALA A 92 -12.30 -3.22 -4.03
C ALA A 92 -12.90 -1.98 -3.33
N GLY A 93 -14.23 -1.89 -3.30
CA GLY A 93 -14.95 -0.72 -2.81
C GLY A 93 -15.12 0.38 -3.87
N SER A 94 -15.57 1.56 -3.47
CA SER A 94 -15.69 2.71 -4.37
C SER A 94 -14.33 3.39 -4.62
N PRO A 95 -14.16 4.09 -5.76
CA PRO A 95 -13.01 4.95 -5.98
C PRO A 95 -12.77 5.90 -4.81
N HIS A 96 -11.52 6.00 -4.36
CA HIS A 96 -11.13 6.80 -3.21
C HIS A 96 -9.71 7.34 -3.33
N LYS A 97 -9.36 8.28 -2.46
CA LYS A 97 -7.97 8.70 -2.23
C LYS A 97 -7.65 8.62 -0.74
N HIS A 98 -6.38 8.44 -0.43
CA HIS A 98 -5.83 8.63 0.91
C HIS A 98 -5.12 9.97 0.99
N ASP A 99 -5.21 10.65 2.13
CA ASP A 99 -4.47 11.89 2.36
C ASP A 99 -2.99 11.61 2.66
N ASP A 100 -2.69 10.55 3.41
CA ASP A 100 -1.35 10.29 3.97
C ASP A 100 -0.75 8.92 3.62
N LEU A 101 -1.52 8.02 3.02
CA LEU A 101 -1.09 6.65 2.75
C LEU A 101 -0.61 6.46 1.32
N ASP A 102 0.58 5.90 1.17
CA ASP A 102 1.02 5.29 -0.08
C ASP A 102 0.87 3.77 0.02
N GLU A 103 0.36 3.15 -1.03
CA GLU A 103 0.10 1.71 -1.06
C GLU A 103 0.90 1.03 -2.17
N LEU A 104 1.54 -0.11 -1.86
CA LEU A 104 2.30 -0.90 -2.82
C LEU A 104 1.72 -2.30 -2.88
N MET A 105 1.18 -2.65 -4.05
CA MET A 105 0.61 -3.98 -4.28
C MET A 105 1.54 -4.88 -5.08
N TYR A 106 1.59 -6.15 -4.69
CA TYR A 106 2.14 -7.24 -5.47
C TYR A 106 1.05 -8.26 -5.81
N PHE A 107 0.87 -8.54 -7.09
CA PHE A 107 -0.16 -9.46 -7.58
C PHE A 107 0.41 -10.87 -7.67
N MET A 108 -0.18 -11.81 -6.92
CA MET A 108 0.27 -13.20 -6.88
C MET A 108 -0.47 -14.08 -7.88
N GLU A 109 -1.78 -13.88 -8.02
CA GLU A 109 -2.65 -14.69 -8.88
C GLU A 109 -3.70 -13.80 -9.54
N GLY A 110 -4.12 -14.16 -10.76
CA GLY A 110 -5.19 -13.50 -11.51
C GLY A 110 -4.77 -12.25 -12.30
N THR A 111 -5.78 -11.56 -12.83
CA THR A 111 -5.65 -10.31 -13.58
C THR A 111 -6.53 -9.24 -12.96
N ALA A 112 -5.97 -8.07 -12.70
CA ALA A 112 -6.69 -6.92 -12.19
C ALA A 112 -6.63 -5.77 -13.19
N SER A 113 -7.54 -4.82 -13.00
CA SER A 113 -7.38 -3.49 -13.55
C SER A 113 -7.45 -2.47 -12.41
N ILE A 114 -6.70 -1.39 -12.58
CA ILE A 114 -6.56 -0.34 -11.59
C ILE A 114 -6.87 0.99 -12.26
N LEU A 115 -7.85 1.72 -11.72
CA LEU A 115 -8.00 3.13 -12.02
C LEU A 115 -6.99 3.90 -11.19
N MET A 116 -6.15 4.72 -11.83
CA MET A 116 -5.24 5.67 -11.20
C MET A 116 -5.44 7.05 -11.82
N GLY A 117 -6.05 7.96 -11.06
CA GLY A 117 -6.47 9.27 -11.57
C GLY A 117 -7.54 9.10 -12.66
N GLU A 118 -7.12 9.24 -13.92
CA GLU A 118 -7.99 9.12 -15.10
C GLU A 118 -7.66 7.88 -15.96
N GLU A 119 -6.56 7.20 -15.65
CA GLU A 119 -6.06 6.09 -16.46
C GLU A 119 -6.45 4.75 -15.85
N VAL A 120 -6.71 3.76 -16.71
CA VAL A 120 -6.93 2.38 -16.30
C VAL A 120 -5.78 1.54 -16.78
N VAL A 121 -5.08 0.90 -15.84
CA VAL A 121 -3.93 0.03 -16.11
C VAL A 121 -4.31 -1.41 -15.82
N GLU A 122 -3.94 -2.34 -16.71
CA GLU A 122 -4.04 -3.78 -16.44
C GLU A 122 -2.79 -4.26 -15.70
N VAL A 123 -2.98 -5.13 -14.72
CA VAL A 123 -1.91 -5.79 -13.97
C VAL A 123 -2.19 -7.28 -13.88
N THR A 124 -1.15 -8.08 -14.03
CA THR A 124 -1.21 -9.55 -13.98
C THR A 124 -0.31 -10.09 -12.88
N ALA A 125 -0.46 -11.38 -12.56
CA ALA A 125 0.42 -12.07 -11.61
C ALA A 125 1.92 -11.79 -11.88
N GLY A 126 2.67 -11.49 -10.82
CA GLY A 126 4.06 -11.05 -10.86
C GLY A 126 4.25 -9.52 -10.92
N SER A 127 3.18 -8.75 -11.16
CA SER A 127 3.26 -7.29 -11.24
C SER A 127 3.36 -6.62 -9.87
N TRP A 128 4.07 -5.50 -9.83
CA TRP A 128 4.06 -4.55 -8.72
C TRP A 128 3.39 -3.26 -9.16
N HIS A 129 2.57 -2.65 -8.30
CA HIS A 129 1.91 -1.38 -8.59
C HIS A 129 1.89 -0.47 -7.36
N LEU A 130 2.49 0.71 -7.48
CA LEU A 130 2.48 1.74 -6.45
C LEU A 130 1.30 2.69 -6.66
N ARG A 131 0.58 3.00 -5.58
CA ARG A 131 -0.53 3.94 -5.52
C ARG A 131 -0.17 5.05 -4.53
N PRO A 132 0.36 6.18 -5.02
CA PRO A 132 0.71 7.29 -4.15
C PRO A 132 -0.53 7.94 -3.52
N ARG A 133 -0.36 8.48 -2.32
CA ARG A 133 -1.36 9.32 -1.64
C ARG A 133 -1.86 10.45 -2.55
N GLY A 134 -3.07 10.92 -2.29
CA GLY A 134 -3.68 12.06 -2.96
C GLY A 134 -4.25 11.78 -4.37
N ILE A 135 -4.03 10.58 -4.91
CA ILE A 135 -4.55 10.19 -6.23
C ILE A 135 -5.78 9.30 -6.04
N VAL A 136 -6.88 9.66 -6.71
CA VAL A 136 -8.10 8.84 -6.74
C VAL A 136 -7.79 7.53 -7.46
N HIS A 137 -8.11 6.41 -6.84
CA HIS A 137 -7.87 5.11 -7.40
C HIS A 137 -8.89 4.06 -6.94
N VAL A 138 -8.91 2.92 -7.65
CA VAL A 138 -9.58 1.69 -7.22
C VAL A 138 -9.01 0.50 -7.99
N VAL A 139 -8.95 -0.66 -7.34
CA VAL A 139 -8.58 -1.95 -7.95
C VAL A 139 -9.84 -2.79 -8.14
N TRP A 140 -9.93 -3.51 -9.24
CA TRP A 140 -10.92 -4.58 -9.40
C TRP A 140 -10.32 -5.80 -10.09
N ASN A 141 -10.86 -6.97 -9.77
CA ASN A 141 -10.56 -8.20 -10.48
C ASN A 141 -11.23 -8.15 -11.87
N SER A 142 -10.44 -7.97 -12.92
CA SER A 142 -10.92 -7.93 -14.30
C SER A 142 -11.01 -9.33 -14.94
N GLY A 143 -10.46 -10.35 -14.28
CA GLY A 143 -10.45 -11.75 -14.73
C GLY A 143 -11.72 -12.54 -14.39
N ASN A 144 -11.63 -13.85 -14.65
CA ASN A 144 -12.66 -14.85 -14.38
C ASN A 144 -12.28 -15.83 -13.25
N GLU A 145 -11.08 -15.67 -12.68
CA GLU A 145 -10.57 -16.44 -11.54
C GLU A 145 -10.37 -15.51 -10.35
N ASN A 146 -10.12 -16.05 -9.16
CA ASN A 146 -9.84 -15.23 -7.99
C ASN A 146 -8.54 -14.45 -8.18
N LEU A 147 -8.58 -13.17 -7.81
CA LEU A 147 -7.40 -12.31 -7.75
C LEU A 147 -6.81 -12.39 -6.36
N ARG A 148 -5.51 -12.66 -6.24
CA ARG A 148 -4.79 -12.63 -4.97
C ARG A 148 -3.64 -11.66 -5.02
N LEU A 149 -3.51 -10.87 -3.98
CA LEU A 149 -2.47 -9.86 -3.90
C LEU A 149 -1.99 -9.68 -2.47
N ILE A 150 -0.77 -9.17 -2.37
CA ILE A 150 -0.23 -8.57 -1.16
C ILE A 150 -0.35 -7.07 -1.33
N ASP A 151 -0.84 -6.40 -0.29
CA ASP A 151 -0.88 -4.94 -0.23
C ASP A 151 -0.05 -4.46 0.96
N MET A 152 0.81 -3.49 0.70
CA MET A 152 1.76 -2.96 1.67
C MET A 152 1.46 -1.48 1.90
N TYR A 153 1.34 -1.11 3.16
CA TYR A 153 0.96 0.24 3.57
C TYR A 153 2.15 0.96 4.14
N CYS A 154 2.63 1.97 3.41
CA CYS A 154 3.77 2.77 3.79
C CYS A 154 3.30 4.00 4.57
N ASN A 155 3.98 4.32 5.68
CA ASN A 155 3.79 5.57 6.44
C ASN A 155 2.45 5.72 7.19
N GLN A 156 1.56 4.72 7.16
CA GLN A 156 0.32 4.68 7.98
C GLN A 156 0.00 3.23 8.38
N ASN A 157 -0.61 3.06 9.55
CA ASN A 157 -1.08 1.78 10.11
C ASN A 157 -2.42 1.34 9.52
N PHE A 158 -2.51 1.28 8.19
CA PHE A 158 -3.77 1.07 7.47
C PHE A 158 -4.37 -0.34 7.64
N GLU A 159 -3.58 -1.31 8.10
CA GLU A 159 -4.09 -2.62 8.48
C GLU A 159 -5.15 -2.54 9.57
N GLU A 160 -5.07 -1.56 10.49
CA GLU A 160 -6.10 -1.36 11.52
C GLU A 160 -7.44 -0.92 10.93
N TYR A 161 -7.43 -0.05 9.92
CA TYR A 161 -8.63 0.34 9.17
C TYR A 161 -9.30 -0.90 8.59
N LEU A 162 -8.51 -1.73 7.91
CA LEU A 162 -9.02 -2.92 7.25
C LEU A 162 -9.49 -3.98 8.25
N GLU A 163 -8.79 -4.18 9.36
CA GLU A 163 -9.23 -5.08 10.43
C GLU A 163 -10.55 -4.62 11.06
N GLU A 164 -10.73 -3.31 11.30
CA GLU A 164 -11.99 -2.75 11.79
C GLU A 164 -13.12 -3.00 10.79
N LEU A 165 -12.87 -2.76 9.50
CA LEU A 165 -13.84 -2.95 8.44
C LEU A 165 -14.22 -4.44 8.24
N TYR A 166 -13.24 -5.29 7.99
CA TYR A 166 -13.44 -6.71 7.61
C TYR A 166 -13.77 -7.62 8.79
N HIS A 167 -13.22 -7.35 9.98
CA HIS A 167 -13.41 -8.24 11.13
C HIS A 167 -14.45 -7.74 12.13
N LYS A 168 -14.94 -6.49 11.99
CA LYS A 168 -15.96 -5.96 12.92
C LYS A 168 -17.16 -5.31 12.24
N ILE A 169 -16.96 -4.38 11.31
CA ILE A 169 -18.08 -3.66 10.68
C ILE A 169 -18.89 -4.58 9.75
N ILE A 170 -18.21 -5.25 8.81
CA ILE A 170 -18.85 -6.19 7.87
C ILE A 170 -19.58 -7.31 8.63
N PRO A 171 -18.96 -8.01 9.59
CA PRO A 171 -19.66 -9.04 10.36
C PRO A 171 -20.88 -8.53 11.13
N ASP A 172 -20.83 -7.33 11.73
CA ASP A 172 -21.99 -6.74 12.42
C ASP A 172 -23.14 -6.44 11.46
N ALA A 173 -22.83 -5.86 10.29
CA ALA A 173 -23.83 -5.60 9.26
C ALA A 173 -24.52 -6.89 8.77
N ILE A 174 -23.72 -7.95 8.54
CA ILE A 174 -24.24 -9.28 8.15
C ILE A 174 -25.10 -9.87 9.27
N ALA A 175 -24.61 -9.90 10.51
CA ALA A 175 -25.32 -10.49 11.64
C ALA A 175 -26.68 -9.81 11.90
N ARG A 176 -26.76 -8.50 11.61
CA ARG A 176 -27.98 -7.71 11.72
C ARG A 176 -28.83 -7.69 10.45
N ASN A 177 -28.36 -8.30 9.36
CA ASN A 177 -28.98 -8.29 8.04
C ASN A 177 -29.30 -6.86 7.55
N VAL A 178 -28.32 -5.95 7.67
CA VAL A 178 -28.44 -4.56 7.23
C VAL A 178 -27.38 -4.21 6.19
N SER A 179 -27.68 -3.25 5.34
CA SER A 179 -26.72 -2.71 4.37
C SER A 179 -25.81 -1.65 5.00
N PHE A 180 -24.77 -1.26 4.27
CA PHE A 180 -23.90 -0.13 4.64
C PHE A 180 -24.61 1.22 4.71
N ASN A 181 -25.84 1.33 4.18
CA ASN A 181 -26.68 2.52 4.31
C ASN A 181 -27.43 2.59 5.65
N ASP A 182 -27.38 1.55 6.49
CA ASP A 182 -27.92 1.63 7.85
C ASP A 182 -27.25 2.78 8.62
N PRO A 183 -27.99 3.70 9.25
CA PRO A 183 -27.41 4.88 9.87
C PRO A 183 -26.32 4.61 10.92
N LYS A 184 -26.37 3.46 11.61
CA LYS A 184 -25.33 3.10 12.60
C LYS A 184 -24.07 2.61 11.91
N ILE A 185 -24.22 1.76 10.88
CA ILE A 185 -23.09 1.27 10.08
C ILE A 185 -22.43 2.42 9.31
N ALA A 186 -23.22 3.22 8.61
CA ALA A 186 -22.75 4.36 7.83
C ALA A 186 -21.96 5.37 8.68
N ARG A 187 -22.44 5.66 9.91
CA ARG A 187 -21.73 6.54 10.83
C ARG A 187 -20.37 5.98 11.24
N ARG A 188 -20.32 4.69 11.60
CA ARG A 188 -19.08 4.04 12.03
C ARG A 188 -18.05 3.99 10.89
N VAL A 189 -18.50 3.71 9.67
CA VAL A 189 -17.64 3.76 8.47
C VAL A 189 -17.14 5.18 8.24
N ALA A 190 -18.01 6.19 8.28
CA ALA A 190 -17.60 7.59 8.07
C ALA A 190 -16.61 8.09 9.15
N GLU A 191 -16.77 7.67 10.40
CA GLU A 191 -15.82 7.96 11.49
C GLU A 191 -14.46 7.30 11.24
N LEU A 192 -14.48 6.04 10.79
CA LEU A 192 -13.28 5.28 10.45
C LEU A 192 -12.54 5.89 9.24
N ASP A 193 -13.28 6.24 8.18
CA ASP A 193 -12.75 6.90 6.98
C ASP A 193 -12.07 8.22 7.33
N LYS A 194 -12.72 9.04 8.17
CA LYS A 194 -12.16 10.30 8.67
C LYS A 194 -10.88 10.08 9.49
N GLN A 195 -10.86 9.05 10.34
CA GLN A 195 -9.69 8.74 11.17
C GLN A 195 -8.46 8.40 10.33
N PHE A 196 -8.65 7.72 9.20
CA PHE A 196 -7.56 7.28 8.32
C PHE A 196 -7.34 8.18 7.09
N GLY A 197 -8.08 9.28 6.96
CA GLY A 197 -7.90 10.24 5.86
C GLY A 197 -8.33 9.68 4.51
N LEU A 198 -9.41 8.90 4.45
CA LEU A 198 -10.03 8.50 3.19
C LEU A 198 -11.05 9.53 2.72
N THR A 199 -11.09 9.75 1.41
CA THR A 199 -12.21 10.41 0.72
C THR A 199 -12.72 9.51 -0.38
N TYR A 200 -13.98 9.07 -0.29
CA TYR A 200 -14.65 8.26 -1.29
C TYR A 200 -15.39 9.11 -2.34
N TYR A 201 -15.41 8.60 -3.57
CA TYR A 201 -16.07 9.17 -4.74
C TYR A 201 -17.09 8.15 -5.28
N HIS A 202 -18.14 7.91 -4.51
CA HIS A 202 -19.13 6.87 -4.80
C HIS A 202 -19.78 7.03 -6.19
N GLU A 203 -19.95 8.27 -6.66
CA GLU A 203 -20.51 8.61 -7.97
C GLU A 203 -19.68 8.07 -9.15
N LYS A 204 -18.39 7.77 -8.93
CA LYS A 204 -17.52 7.16 -9.96
C LYS A 204 -17.69 5.65 -10.08
N SER A 205 -18.39 5.00 -9.14
CA SER A 205 -18.53 3.53 -9.10
C SER A 205 -19.42 3.01 -10.24
N GLU A 206 -20.62 3.58 -10.41
CA GLU A 206 -21.60 3.10 -11.40
C GLU A 206 -21.07 3.11 -12.84
N PRO A 207 -20.39 4.18 -13.33
CA PRO A 207 -19.79 4.18 -14.66
C PRO A 207 -18.76 3.05 -14.86
N LEU A 208 -17.91 2.78 -13.86
CA LEU A 208 -16.92 1.71 -13.92
C LEU A 208 -17.61 0.34 -13.94
N MET A 209 -18.58 0.13 -13.04
CA MET A 209 -19.33 -1.12 -12.96
C MET A 209 -20.03 -1.43 -14.27
N LYS A 210 -20.69 -0.43 -14.89
CA LYS A 210 -21.36 -0.61 -16.19
C LYS A 210 -20.38 -0.90 -17.32
N LYS A 211 -19.25 -0.17 -17.36
CA LYS A 211 -18.26 -0.31 -18.45
C LYS A 211 -17.54 -1.66 -18.41
N TYR A 212 -17.21 -2.15 -17.22
CA TYR A 212 -16.37 -3.35 -17.03
C TYR A 212 -17.13 -4.57 -16.50
N GLY A 213 -18.44 -4.45 -16.28
CA GLY A 213 -19.29 -5.54 -15.77
C GLY A 213 -18.96 -5.96 -14.34
N LEU A 214 -18.76 -4.99 -13.45
CA LEU A 214 -18.27 -5.23 -12.08
C LEU A 214 -19.39 -5.36 -11.05
N THR A 215 -19.06 -6.01 -9.93
CA THR A 215 -19.92 -6.12 -8.74
C THR A 215 -19.27 -5.44 -7.52
N THR A 216 -20.10 -4.79 -6.70
CA THR A 216 -19.74 -4.16 -5.42
C THR A 216 -20.02 -5.04 -4.22
#